data_AF-A0A948CGW0-F1
#
_entry.id   AF-A0A948CGW0-F1
#
_cell.length_a   1.000
_cell.length_b   1.000
_cell.length_c   1.000
_cell.angle_alpha   90.00
_cell.angle_beta   90.00
_cell.angle_gamma   90.00
#
_symmetry.space_group_name_H-M   'P 1'
#
loop_
_entity.id
_entity.type
_entity.pdbx_description
1 polymer ?
#
loop_
_entity_poly.entity_id
_entity_poly.type
_entity_poly.pdbx_seq_one_letter_code
_entity_poly.pdbx_strand_id
1 'polypeptide(L)'
;MILTLVLGCIAGALTLATVASRPATDRSRQQMSARREKFVARNPTHVNSADIVASLRRAGIDADQATFITDRAHEQGIKPFTLWLWVEQFGAEALSIVVAADLTHRDLLTHISNGTMPDMEELKLFAAANGLEVEAAPATEKRGVSPSVKAKKRPPMPPIFDPGTYPGLEVPSRRRVNLSDNVLRDGGTGDAAAA
;
A
#
# COMPACT_ATOMS: atom_id res chain seq x y z
N MET A 1 -54.43 -23.41 -9.95
CA MET A 1 -53.87 -23.41 -8.59
C MET A 1 -52.40 -23.86 -8.53
N ILE A 2 -51.95 -24.81 -9.36
CA ILE A 2 -50.54 -25.23 -9.39
C ILE A 2 -49.63 -24.14 -9.99
N LEU A 3 -50.08 -23.42 -11.02
CA LEU A 3 -49.31 -22.36 -11.70
C LEU A 3 -49.00 -21.15 -10.79
N THR A 4 -49.91 -20.78 -9.90
CA THR A 4 -49.74 -19.68 -8.94
C THR A 4 -48.77 -20.03 -7.82
N LEU A 5 -48.68 -21.31 -7.44
CA LEU A 5 -47.76 -21.81 -6.41
C LEU A 5 -46.32 -21.86 -6.95
N VAL A 6 -46.14 -22.26 -8.21
CA VAL A 6 -44.84 -22.25 -8.89
C VAL A 6 -44.31 -20.82 -9.10
N LEU A 7 -45.17 -19.88 -9.53
CA LEU A 7 -44.79 -18.46 -9.66
C LEU A 7 -44.42 -17.82 -8.31
N GLY A 8 -45.14 -18.16 -7.24
CA GLY A 8 -44.83 -17.71 -5.89
C GLY A 8 -43.49 -18.26 -5.37
N CYS A 9 -43.19 -19.53 -5.63
CA CYS A 9 -41.91 -20.15 -5.25
C CYS A 9 -40.71 -19.56 -6.02
N ILE A 10 -40.88 -19.26 -7.31
CA ILE A 10 -39.83 -18.63 -8.13
C ILE A 10 -39.57 -17.18 -7.65
N ALA A 11 -40.62 -16.43 -7.32
CA ALA A 11 -40.49 -15.08 -6.77
C ALA A 11 -39.85 -15.08 -5.36
N GLY A 12 -40.17 -16.07 -4.53
CA GLY A 12 -39.54 -16.26 -3.21
C GLY A 12 -38.06 -16.65 -3.30
N ALA A 13 -37.70 -17.50 -4.25
CA ALA A 13 -36.30 -17.90 -4.48
C ALA A 13 -35.45 -16.74 -5.03
N LEU A 14 -36.00 -15.90 -5.92
CA LEU A 14 -35.32 -14.71 -6.46
C LEU A 14 -35.11 -13.62 -5.41
N THR A 15 -36.00 -13.50 -4.43
CA THR A 15 -35.86 -12.53 -3.33
C THR A 15 -34.89 -13.01 -2.25
N LEU A 16 -34.78 -14.32 -1.98
CA LEU A 16 -33.75 -14.84 -1.07
C LEU A 16 -32.32 -14.79 -1.66
N ALA A 17 -32.17 -14.96 -2.98
CA ALA A 17 -30.87 -14.90 -3.64
C ALA A 17 -30.25 -13.49 -3.62
N THR A 18 -31.07 -12.43 -3.61
CA THR A 18 -30.60 -11.03 -3.63
C THR A 18 -30.23 -10.48 -2.24
N VAL A 19 -30.67 -11.12 -1.15
CA VAL A 19 -30.32 -10.72 0.23
C VAL A 19 -28.96 -11.29 0.68
N ALA A 20 -28.49 -12.37 0.04
CA ALA A 20 -27.17 -12.94 0.30
C ALA A 20 -26.01 -12.12 -0.30
N SER A 21 -26.28 -11.24 -1.27
CA SER A 21 -25.32 -10.28 -1.81
C SER A 21 -25.21 -9.04 -0.92
N ARG A 22 -24.79 -9.21 0.34
CA ARG A 22 -24.33 -8.07 1.14
C ARG A 22 -23.01 -7.56 0.55
N PRO A 23 -22.91 -6.28 0.14
CA PRO A 23 -21.66 -5.73 -0.34
C PRO A 23 -20.62 -5.88 0.77
N ALA A 24 -19.46 -6.45 0.44
CA ALA A 24 -18.31 -6.48 1.34
C ALA A 24 -18.09 -5.05 1.86
N THR A 25 -18.21 -4.87 3.17
CA THR A 25 -18.06 -3.58 3.85
C THR A 25 -16.74 -2.94 3.46
N ASP A 26 -16.68 -1.61 3.40
CA ASP A 26 -15.48 -0.87 2.97
C ASP A 26 -14.22 -1.30 3.74
N ARG A 27 -14.38 -1.65 5.02
CA ARG A 27 -13.31 -2.19 5.87
C ARG A 27 -12.76 -3.53 5.38
N SER A 28 -13.61 -4.42 4.88
CA SER A 28 -13.18 -5.70 4.28
C SER A 28 -12.41 -5.46 2.98
N ARG A 29 -12.86 -4.52 2.13
CA ARG A 29 -12.17 -4.13 0.90
C ARG A 29 -10.79 -3.53 1.18
N GLN A 30 -10.70 -2.62 2.14
CA GLN A 30 -9.42 -2.04 2.59
C GLN A 30 -8.45 -3.09 3.13
N GLN A 31 -8.94 -4.07 3.89
CA GLN A 31 -8.07 -5.14 4.40
C GLN A 31 -7.59 -6.04 3.26
N MET A 32 -8.43 -6.32 2.27
CA MET A 32 -8.07 -7.12 1.10
C MET A 32 -7.05 -6.40 0.21
N SER A 33 -7.19 -5.09 -0.01
CA SER A 33 -6.22 -4.30 -0.77
C SER A 33 -4.86 -4.25 -0.07
N ALA A 34 -4.83 -4.05 1.26
CA ALA A 34 -3.58 -4.06 2.03
C ALA A 34 -2.89 -5.44 2.02
N ARG A 35 -3.66 -6.54 1.99
CA ARG A 35 -3.09 -7.89 1.82
C ARG A 35 -2.51 -8.08 0.42
N ARG A 36 -3.23 -7.62 -0.60
CA ARG A 36 -2.81 -7.68 -2.01
C ARG A 36 -1.52 -6.90 -2.22
N GLU A 37 -1.41 -5.70 -1.67
CA GLU A 37 -0.21 -4.88 -1.72
C GLU A 37 1.01 -5.62 -1.16
N LYS A 38 0.89 -6.20 0.05
CA LYS A 38 1.97 -6.99 0.66
C LYS A 38 2.33 -8.22 -0.17
N PHE A 39 1.34 -8.83 -0.83
CA PHE A 39 1.57 -9.98 -1.69
C PHE A 39 2.35 -9.58 -2.95
N VAL A 40 1.96 -8.49 -3.61
CA VAL A 40 2.60 -7.96 -4.81
C VAL A 40 4.03 -7.50 -4.53
N ALA A 41 4.27 -6.79 -3.43
CA ALA A 41 5.61 -6.38 -3.02
C ALA A 41 6.57 -7.58 -2.82
N ARG A 42 6.03 -8.74 -2.40
CA ARG A 42 6.81 -9.99 -2.26
C ARG A 42 6.89 -10.82 -3.53
N ASN A 43 5.89 -10.69 -4.41
CA ASN A 43 5.73 -11.50 -5.62
C ASN A 43 5.42 -10.56 -6.80
N PRO A 44 6.40 -9.79 -7.28
CA PRO A 44 6.16 -8.75 -8.27
C PRO A 44 5.71 -9.31 -9.63
N THR A 45 5.97 -10.59 -9.90
CA THR A 45 5.50 -11.29 -11.12
C THR A 45 3.97 -11.40 -11.23
N HIS A 46 3.24 -11.21 -10.13
CA HIS A 46 1.78 -11.30 -10.08
C HIS A 46 1.07 -9.94 -10.14
N VAL A 47 1.79 -8.86 -10.44
CA VAL A 47 1.22 -7.52 -10.65
C VAL A 47 0.21 -7.55 -11.81
N ASN A 48 -0.92 -6.87 -11.61
CA ASN A 48 -1.87 -6.54 -12.66
C ASN A 48 -2.04 -5.01 -12.82
N SER A 49 -2.82 -4.57 -13.81
CA SER A 49 -3.04 -3.13 -14.06
C SER A 49 -3.70 -2.41 -12.88
N ALA A 50 -4.60 -3.07 -12.13
CA ALA A 50 -5.23 -2.47 -10.95
C ALA A 50 -4.23 -2.22 -9.82
N ASP A 51 -3.23 -3.09 -9.67
CA ASP A 51 -2.14 -2.89 -8.72
C ASP A 51 -1.29 -1.67 -9.12
N ILE A 52 -1.07 -1.43 -10.42
CA ILE A 52 -0.38 -0.22 -10.94
C ILE A 52 -1.18 1.04 -10.67
N VAL A 53 -2.48 1.07 -10.99
CA VAL A 53 -3.36 2.23 -10.68
C VAL A 53 -3.31 2.52 -9.18
N ALA A 54 -3.43 1.49 -8.33
CA ALA A 54 -3.34 1.65 -6.89
C ALA A 54 -1.97 2.18 -6.43
N SER A 55 -0.90 1.86 -7.15
CA SER A 55 0.45 2.38 -6.89
C SER A 55 0.60 3.85 -7.27
N LEU A 56 0.13 4.23 -8.46
CA LEU A 56 0.15 5.62 -8.94
C LEU A 56 -0.67 6.54 -8.00
N ARG A 57 -1.85 6.09 -7.59
CA ARG A 57 -2.71 6.84 -6.66
C ARG A 57 -2.08 7.01 -5.27
N ARG A 58 -1.35 6.00 -4.78
CA ARG A 58 -0.60 6.11 -3.51
C ARG A 58 0.54 7.12 -3.60
N ALA A 59 1.11 7.30 -4.78
CA ALA A 59 2.12 8.32 -5.04
C ALA A 59 1.54 9.75 -5.24
N GLY A 60 0.22 9.91 -5.18
CA GLY A 60 -0.46 11.21 -5.29
C GLY A 60 -0.96 11.55 -6.69
N ILE A 61 -0.87 10.63 -7.65
CA ILE A 61 -1.42 10.83 -9.00
C ILE A 61 -2.94 10.74 -8.96
N ASP A 62 -3.61 11.65 -9.67
CA ASP A 62 -5.07 11.66 -9.78
C ASP A 62 -5.62 10.35 -10.34
N ALA A 63 -6.84 9.98 -9.96
CA ALA A 63 -7.45 8.72 -10.36
C ALA A 63 -7.67 8.62 -11.89
N ASP A 64 -8.06 9.71 -12.54
CA ASP A 64 -8.32 9.73 -13.98
C ASP A 64 -6.99 9.67 -14.74
N GLN A 65 -5.98 10.40 -14.27
CA GLN A 65 -4.62 10.36 -14.82
C GLN A 65 -3.97 8.98 -14.63
N ALA A 66 -4.13 8.34 -13.48
CA ALA A 66 -3.61 6.99 -13.25
C ALA A 66 -4.26 5.96 -14.18
N THR A 67 -5.56 6.10 -14.43
CA THR A 67 -6.30 5.23 -15.36
C THR A 67 -5.82 5.46 -16.80
N PHE A 68 -5.70 6.72 -17.22
CA PHE A 68 -5.16 7.10 -18.52
C PHE A 68 -3.78 6.50 -18.78
N ILE A 69 -2.85 6.62 -17.82
CA ILE A 69 -1.50 6.04 -17.93
C ILE A 69 -1.58 4.52 -18.10
N THR A 70 -2.40 3.83 -17.31
CA THR A 70 -2.48 2.36 -17.40
C THR A 70 -3.16 1.88 -18.68
N ASP A 71 -4.15 2.61 -19.19
CA ASP A 71 -4.83 2.30 -20.45
C ASP A 71 -3.90 2.53 -21.63
N ARG A 72 -3.19 3.67 -21.66
CA ARG A 72 -2.18 3.95 -22.69
C ARG A 72 -1.05 2.93 -22.70
N ALA A 73 -0.56 2.54 -21.52
CA ALA A 73 0.43 1.48 -21.41
C ALA A 73 -0.09 0.13 -21.94
N HIS A 74 -1.37 -0.17 -21.71
CA HIS A 74 -2.02 -1.36 -22.24
C HIS A 74 -2.10 -1.34 -23.78
N GLU A 75 -2.49 -0.21 -24.36
CA GLU A 75 -2.55 0.01 -25.81
C GLU A 75 -1.16 -0.16 -26.47
N GLN A 76 -0.11 0.27 -25.80
CA GLN A 76 1.29 0.09 -26.23
C GLN A 76 1.83 -1.32 -25.97
N GLY A 77 1.03 -2.21 -25.38
CA GLY A 77 1.42 -3.58 -25.06
C GLY A 77 2.44 -3.71 -23.91
N ILE A 78 2.63 -2.66 -23.11
CA ILE A 78 3.55 -2.67 -21.96
C ILE A 78 2.96 -3.57 -20.87
N LYS A 79 3.76 -4.53 -20.41
CA LYS A 79 3.32 -5.48 -19.39
C LYS A 79 3.23 -4.81 -18.00
N PRO A 80 2.23 -5.13 -17.17
CA PRO A 80 2.11 -4.59 -15.81
C PRO A 80 3.36 -4.82 -14.95
N PHE A 81 4.03 -5.96 -15.10
CA PHE A 81 5.30 -6.22 -14.42
C PHE A 81 6.38 -5.18 -14.76
N THR A 82 6.47 -4.73 -16.01
CA THR A 82 7.43 -3.70 -16.41
C THR A 82 7.07 -2.33 -15.84
N LEU A 83 5.78 -1.99 -15.82
CA LEU A 83 5.31 -0.76 -15.15
C LEU A 83 5.67 -0.77 -13.66
N TRP A 84 5.50 -1.91 -12.99
CA TRP A 84 5.86 -2.07 -11.59
C TRP A 84 7.36 -1.87 -11.35
N LEU A 85 8.21 -2.50 -12.16
CA LEU A 85 9.66 -2.30 -12.06
C LEU A 85 10.06 -0.83 -12.22
N TRP A 86 9.41 -0.11 -13.14
CA TRP A 86 9.62 1.32 -13.31
C TRP A 86 9.21 2.13 -12.08
N VAL A 87 8.06 1.84 -11.48
CA VAL A 87 7.62 2.52 -10.25
C VAL A 87 8.59 2.27 -9.10
N GLU A 88 9.04 1.03 -8.92
CA GLU A 88 9.99 0.68 -7.86
C GLU A 88 11.36 1.33 -8.05
N GLN A 89 11.85 1.40 -9.29
CA GLN A 89 13.21 1.86 -9.57
C GLN A 89 13.31 3.39 -9.74
N PHE A 90 12.32 4.00 -10.40
CA PHE A 90 12.36 5.41 -10.80
C PHE A 90 11.18 6.24 -10.28
N GLY A 91 10.18 5.60 -9.70
CA GLY A 91 9.01 6.27 -9.12
C GLY A 91 7.83 6.41 -10.08
N ALA A 92 6.69 6.79 -9.50
CA ALA A 92 5.41 6.85 -10.20
C ALA A 92 5.30 8.07 -11.15
N GLU A 93 5.91 9.20 -10.80
CA GLU A 93 5.98 10.40 -11.65
C GLU A 93 6.76 10.10 -12.93
N ALA A 94 7.95 9.50 -12.78
CA ALA A 94 8.77 9.08 -13.90
C ALA A 94 8.02 8.13 -14.83
N LEU A 95 7.35 7.11 -14.26
CA LEU A 95 6.53 6.18 -15.05
C LEU A 95 5.46 6.93 -15.86
N SER A 96 4.78 7.89 -15.24
CA SER A 96 3.70 8.64 -15.89
C SER A 96 4.22 9.45 -17.08
N ILE A 97 5.37 10.08 -16.93
CA ILE A 97 6.02 10.83 -18.01
C ILE A 97 6.44 9.88 -19.15
N VAL A 98 7.13 8.78 -18.87
CA VAL A 98 7.63 7.89 -19.93
C VAL A 98 6.51 7.21 -20.71
N VAL A 99 5.44 6.80 -20.04
CA VAL A 99 4.27 6.19 -20.69
C VAL A 99 3.50 7.22 -21.52
N ALA A 100 3.29 8.41 -20.96
CA ALA A 100 2.63 9.50 -21.69
C ALA A 100 3.46 9.99 -22.88
N ALA A 101 4.79 9.92 -22.81
CA ALA A 101 5.70 10.23 -23.91
C ALA A 101 5.85 9.10 -24.93
N ASP A 102 5.03 8.04 -24.84
CA ASP A 102 5.00 6.91 -25.77
C ASP A 102 6.29 6.06 -25.83
N LEU A 103 7.01 5.93 -24.72
CA LEU A 103 8.15 5.00 -24.69
C LEU A 103 7.67 3.56 -24.84
N THR A 104 8.31 2.83 -25.74
CA THR A 104 7.92 1.44 -26.00
C THR A 104 8.31 0.53 -24.85
N HIS A 105 7.65 -0.63 -24.75
CA HIS A 105 8.01 -1.68 -23.80
C HIS A 105 9.51 -2.06 -23.85
N ARG A 106 10.11 -2.05 -25.05
CA ARG A 106 11.53 -2.38 -25.25
C ARG A 106 12.45 -1.30 -24.66
N ASP A 107 12.11 -0.04 -24.87
CA ASP A 107 12.91 1.09 -24.37
C ASP A 107 12.85 1.15 -22.84
N LEU A 108 11.65 0.93 -22.28
CA LEU A 108 11.44 0.79 -20.85
C LEU A 108 12.33 -0.31 -20.25
N LEU A 109 12.39 -1.49 -20.87
CA LEU A 109 13.26 -2.58 -20.40
C LEU A 109 14.75 -2.26 -20.55
N THR A 110 15.13 -1.56 -21.61
CA THR A 110 16.53 -1.15 -21.87
C THR A 110 17.02 -0.20 -20.77
N HIS A 111 16.19 0.77 -20.39
CA HIS A 111 16.51 1.71 -19.32
C HIS A 111 16.56 1.02 -17.95
N ILE A 112 15.63 0.11 -17.67
CA ILE A 112 15.67 -0.74 -16.46
C ILE A 112 16.99 -1.53 -16.40
N SER A 113 17.33 -2.25 -17.48
CA SER A 113 18.51 -3.14 -17.49
C SER A 113 19.81 -2.37 -17.34
N ASN A 114 19.87 -1.16 -17.88
CA ASN A 114 21.04 -0.28 -17.79
C ASN A 114 21.07 0.54 -16.50
N GLY A 115 19.99 0.58 -15.73
CA GLY A 115 19.86 1.46 -14.57
C GLY A 115 19.86 2.95 -14.91
N THR A 116 19.50 3.29 -16.16
CA THR A 116 19.53 4.65 -16.69
C THR A 116 18.13 5.22 -16.83
N MET A 117 17.98 6.53 -16.67
CA MET A 117 16.74 7.26 -16.92
C MET A 117 16.85 8.00 -18.27
N PRO A 118 15.81 8.01 -19.12
CA PRO A 118 15.77 8.86 -20.31
C PRO A 118 15.77 10.34 -19.92
N ASP A 119 16.01 11.24 -20.88
CA ASP A 119 15.96 12.68 -20.64
C ASP A 119 14.53 13.10 -20.29
N MET A 120 14.29 13.31 -19.00
CA MET A 120 12.94 13.58 -18.49
C MET A 120 12.44 14.96 -18.90
N GLU A 121 13.30 15.93 -19.18
CA GLU A 121 12.86 17.25 -19.63
C GLU A 121 12.35 17.20 -21.07
N GLU A 122 13.03 16.44 -21.93
CA GLU A 122 12.54 16.15 -23.28
C GLU A 122 11.22 15.36 -23.22
N LEU A 123 11.15 14.31 -22.40
CA LEU A 123 9.93 13.49 -22.31
C LEU A 123 8.75 14.23 -21.69
N LYS A 124 8.97 15.20 -20.80
CA LYS A 124 7.88 16.06 -20.27
C LYS A 124 7.21 16.85 -21.39
N LEU A 125 7.97 17.33 -22.38
CA LEU A 125 7.42 18.04 -23.54
C LEU A 125 6.53 17.12 -24.38
N PHE A 126 6.98 15.88 -24.64
CA PHE A 126 6.18 14.88 -25.36
C PHE A 126 4.96 14.44 -24.56
N ALA A 127 5.10 14.20 -23.26
CA ALA A 127 4.01 13.83 -22.37
C ALA A 127 2.93 14.93 -22.32
N ALA A 128 3.33 16.20 -22.24
CA ALA A 128 2.41 17.34 -22.29
C ALA A 128 1.68 17.43 -23.63
N ALA A 129 2.37 17.19 -24.75
CA ALA A 129 1.75 17.12 -26.08
C ALA A 129 0.72 15.98 -26.19
N ASN A 130 0.92 14.89 -25.44
CA ASN A 130 0.04 13.73 -25.38
C ASN A 130 -1.07 13.80 -24.33
N GLY A 131 -1.24 14.96 -23.67
CA GLY A 131 -2.34 15.21 -22.73
C GLY A 131 -2.02 14.87 -21.27
N LEU A 132 -0.76 14.65 -20.91
CA LEU A 132 -0.37 14.61 -19.50
C LEU A 132 -0.36 16.03 -18.95
N GLU A 133 -1.35 16.35 -18.13
CA GLU A 133 -1.31 17.54 -17.28
C GLU A 133 -0.24 17.30 -16.19
N VAL A 134 1.00 17.61 -16.52
CA VAL A 134 2.03 17.86 -15.52
C VAL A 134 1.66 19.22 -14.96
N GLU A 135 1.01 19.27 -13.79
CA GLU A 135 0.91 20.52 -13.04
C GLU A 135 2.35 21.02 -12.86
N ALA A 136 2.76 21.96 -13.72
CA ALA A 136 3.84 22.87 -13.40
C ALA A 136 3.35 23.53 -12.12
N ALA A 137 3.92 23.11 -10.99
CA ALA A 137 3.60 23.64 -9.67
C ALA A 137 3.41 25.14 -9.82
N PRO A 138 2.24 25.71 -9.47
CA PRO A 138 2.08 27.15 -9.58
C PRO A 138 3.22 27.73 -8.75
N ALA A 139 4.07 28.52 -9.41
CA ALA A 139 5.08 29.32 -8.74
C ALA A 139 4.37 29.95 -7.56
N THR A 140 4.75 29.52 -6.37
CA THR A 140 4.06 29.89 -5.14
C THR A 140 4.38 31.35 -4.96
N GLU A 141 3.53 32.21 -5.52
CA GLU A 141 3.44 33.60 -5.13
C GLU A 141 3.35 33.57 -3.62
N LYS A 142 4.37 34.13 -2.98
CA LYS A 142 4.46 34.30 -1.55
C LYS A 142 3.26 35.13 -1.12
N ARG A 143 2.14 34.49 -0.84
CA ARG A 143 1.01 35.09 -0.14
C ARG A 143 1.52 35.38 1.26
N GLY A 144 1.95 36.61 1.47
CA GLY A 144 2.35 37.13 2.76
C GLY A 144 1.19 36.95 3.73
N VAL A 145 1.26 35.91 4.55
CA VAL A 145 0.38 35.74 5.70
C VAL A 145 0.96 36.64 6.78
N SER A 146 0.41 37.85 6.90
CA SER A 146 0.56 38.66 8.11
C SER A 146 -0.09 37.90 9.27
N PRO A 147 0.65 37.50 10.32
CA PRO A 147 0.05 36.79 11.44
C PRO A 147 -0.62 37.80 12.36
N SER A 148 -1.92 38.02 12.18
CA SER A 148 -2.76 38.70 13.19
C SER A 148 -3.73 37.69 13.79
N VAL A 149 -3.21 36.80 14.62
CA VAL A 149 -4.01 36.04 15.58
C VAL A 149 -3.32 36.19 16.93
N LYS A 150 -3.93 37.01 17.81
CA LYS A 150 -3.49 37.18 19.20
C LYS A 150 -3.61 35.83 19.91
N ALA A 151 -2.50 35.12 20.08
CA ALA A 151 -2.46 33.87 20.82
C ALA A 151 -2.80 34.12 22.31
N LYS A 152 -3.89 33.50 22.78
CA LYS A 152 -4.26 33.47 24.20
C LYS A 152 -3.19 32.66 24.95
N LYS A 153 -2.60 33.24 26.01
CA LYS A 153 -1.53 32.61 26.82
C LYS A 153 -1.93 31.18 27.20
N ARG A 154 -1.12 30.21 26.76
CA ARG A 154 -1.23 28.81 27.21
C ARG A 154 -0.76 28.71 28.66
N PRO A 155 -1.41 27.88 29.51
CA PRO A 155 -0.89 27.59 30.85
C PRO A 155 0.50 26.93 30.75
N PRO A 156 1.38 27.12 31.76
CA PRO A 156 2.72 26.56 31.75
C PRO A 156 2.65 25.02 31.69
N MET A 157 3.53 24.45 30.88
CA MET A 157 3.64 23.02 30.67
C MET A 157 4.03 22.33 32.00
N PRO A 158 3.44 21.19 32.35
CA PRO A 158 3.86 20.45 33.53
C PRO A 158 5.33 19.99 33.40
N PRO A 159 6.06 19.85 34.52
CA PRO A 159 7.44 19.40 34.49
C PRO A 159 7.52 18.00 33.88
N ILE A 160 8.43 17.84 32.92
CA ILE A 160 8.79 16.54 32.34
C ILE A 160 9.71 15.87 33.36
N PHE A 161 9.26 14.74 33.92
CA PHE A 161 10.08 13.93 34.83
C PHE A 161 10.93 12.97 34.01
N ASP A 162 12.24 12.94 34.30
CA ASP A 162 13.17 11.97 33.72
C ASP A 162 12.78 10.52 34.11
N PRO A 163 13.04 9.54 33.24
CA PRO A 163 12.69 8.14 33.48
C PRO A 163 13.46 7.59 34.69
N GLY A 164 12.81 7.56 35.85
CA GLY A 164 13.36 7.04 37.09
C GLY A 164 12.79 7.66 38.36
N THR A 165 12.18 8.85 38.27
CA THR A 165 11.67 9.57 39.45
C THR A 165 10.14 9.68 39.38
N TYR A 166 9.45 8.57 39.63
CA TYR A 166 8.02 8.59 39.92
C TYR A 166 7.84 8.55 41.44
N PRO A 167 7.41 9.65 42.09
CA PRO A 167 7.05 9.58 43.49
C PRO A 167 5.73 8.81 43.61
N GLY A 168 5.77 7.63 44.24
CA GLY A 168 4.56 6.86 44.61
C GLY A 168 4.40 5.47 44.00
N LEU A 169 5.41 4.92 43.31
CA LEU A 169 5.40 3.52 42.85
C LEU A 169 6.48 2.73 43.59
N GLU A 170 6.14 2.25 44.79
CA GLU A 170 6.88 1.14 45.39
C GLU A 170 6.64 -0.10 44.52
N VAL A 171 7.63 -0.46 43.71
CA VAL A 171 7.61 -1.69 42.92
C VAL A 171 8.01 -2.84 43.85
N PRO A 172 7.15 -3.84 44.10
CA PRO A 172 7.55 -4.98 44.91
C PRO A 172 8.69 -5.74 44.19
N SER A 173 9.81 -5.87 44.88
CA SER A 173 11.00 -6.57 44.44
C SER A 173 10.66 -7.99 43.98
N ARG A 174 10.61 -8.22 42.67
CA ARG A 174 10.49 -9.58 42.11
C ARG A 174 11.72 -10.38 42.53
N ARG A 175 11.49 -11.35 43.41
CA ARG A 175 12.44 -12.40 43.80
C ARG A 175 12.98 -13.07 42.54
N ARG A 176 14.27 -12.88 42.24
CA ARG A 176 14.96 -13.62 41.18
C ARG A 176 14.93 -15.11 41.53
N VAL A 177 14.28 -15.92 40.70
CA VAL A 177 14.45 -17.36 40.70
C VAL A 177 15.74 -17.64 39.93
N ASN A 178 16.74 -18.20 40.60
CA ASN A 178 18.00 -18.59 39.99
C ASN A 178 17.75 -19.77 39.04
N LEU A 179 18.06 -19.58 37.76
CA LEU A 179 18.01 -20.57 36.70
C LEU A 179 19.27 -21.47 36.74
N SER A 180 19.63 -21.98 37.91
CA SER A 180 20.86 -22.75 38.12
C SER A 180 20.63 -24.16 38.69
N ASP A 181 19.41 -24.51 39.07
CA ASP A 181 19.11 -25.79 39.75
C ASP A 181 18.63 -26.92 38.83
N ASN A 182 18.57 -26.72 37.50
CA ASN A 182 18.05 -27.75 36.57
C ASN A 182 19.12 -28.54 35.83
N VAL A 183 20.38 -28.50 36.29
CA VAL A 183 21.48 -29.30 35.71
C VAL A 183 22.03 -30.26 36.76
N LEU A 184 21.25 -31.24 37.21
CA LEU A 184 21.78 -32.53 37.70
C LEU A 184 20.66 -33.57 37.97
N ARG A 185 20.03 -34.13 36.93
CA ARG A 185 19.44 -35.49 37.02
C ARG A 185 19.09 -36.04 35.64
N ASP A 186 20.12 -36.35 34.87
CA ASP A 186 20.01 -37.37 33.83
C ASP A 186 21.12 -38.41 34.07
N GLY A 187 20.82 -39.30 35.02
CA GLY A 187 21.66 -40.44 35.36
C GLY A 187 21.03 -41.67 34.73
N GLY A 188 21.54 -42.04 33.55
CA GLY A 188 21.20 -43.28 32.90
C GLY A 188 21.47 -44.49 33.80
N THR A 189 20.61 -45.49 33.68
CA THR A 189 20.93 -46.87 34.01
C THR A 189 20.39 -47.72 32.87
N GLY A 190 21.32 -48.26 32.09
CA GLY A 190 21.05 -49.26 31.07
C GLY A 190 20.92 -50.66 31.67
N ASP A 191 20.42 -51.54 30.80
CA ASP A 191 20.59 -52.99 30.76
C ASP A 191 19.97 -53.87 31.88
N ALA A 192 19.01 -54.71 31.48
CA ALA A 192 19.26 -56.12 31.14
C ALA A 192 18.07 -57.06 31.46
N ALA A 193 17.99 -58.13 30.64
CA ALA A 193 17.36 -59.44 30.87
C ALA A 193 15.82 -59.49 30.77
N ALA A 194 15.23 -60.13 29.74
CA ALA A 194 15.23 -61.56 29.38
C ALA A 194 14.10 -62.36 30.07
N ALA A 195 13.43 -63.17 29.24
CA ALA A 195 12.36 -64.15 29.49
C ALA A 195 10.92 -63.62 29.50
#